data_AF-A0A7K2MFJ2-F1
#
_entry.id   AF-A0A7K2MFJ2-F1
#
_cell.length_a   1.000
_cell.length_b   1.000
_cell.length_c   1.000
_cell.angle_alpha   90.00
_cell.angle_beta   90.00
_cell.angle_gamma   90.00
#
_symmetry.space_group_name_H-M   'P 1'
#
loop_
_entity.id
_entity.type
_entity.pdbx_description
1 polymer ?
#
loop_
_entity_poly.entity_id
_entity_poly.type
_entity_poly.pdbx_seq_one_letter_code
_entity_poly.pdbx_strand_id
1 'polypeptide(L)'
;MTACAIEPSADPGDSGAPRAGCSITAEGAYAARLARRGGNSGGEEAWYPERWTLDGPEPYAVPLPGNQPEEPGTEVQPMGDGRVLVHRVAAGRHHFALLYPTGPGTGE
;
A
#
# COMPACT_ATOMS: atom_id res chain seq x y z
N MET A 1 4.26 -0.69 -37.61
CA MET A 1 3.35 -1.71 -37.07
C MET A 1 2.51 -1.01 -36.00
N THR A 2 1.22 -0.83 -36.24
CA THR A 2 0.25 -0.37 -35.24
C THR A 2 -0.17 -1.60 -34.44
N ALA A 3 0.04 -1.59 -33.13
CA ALA A 3 -0.44 -2.65 -32.24
C ALA A 3 -1.55 -2.09 -31.35
N CYS A 4 -2.62 -2.86 -31.23
CA CYS A 4 -3.95 -2.46 -30.77
C CYS A 4 -4.02 -2.11 -29.28
N ALA A 5 -4.80 -1.08 -28.98
CA ALA A 5 -5.30 -0.80 -27.65
C ALA A 5 -6.29 -1.89 -27.21
N ILE A 6 -6.23 -2.27 -25.94
CA ILE A 6 -7.25 -3.10 -25.27
C ILE A 6 -7.83 -2.23 -24.16
N GLU A 7 -9.06 -1.77 -24.35
CA GLU A 7 -9.86 -1.16 -23.30
C GLU A 7 -10.56 -2.28 -22.53
N PRO A 8 -10.36 -2.43 -21.21
CA PRO A 8 -11.18 -3.31 -20.41
C PRO A 8 -12.53 -2.64 -20.15
N SER A 9 -13.60 -3.25 -20.65
CA SER A 9 -14.97 -2.90 -20.28
C SER A 9 -15.15 -3.18 -18.79
N ALA A 10 -15.33 -2.14 -17.98
CA ALA A 10 -15.58 -2.27 -16.55
C ALA A 10 -17.00 -2.81 -16.33
N ASP A 11 -17.11 -4.11 -16.06
CA ASP A 11 -18.31 -4.72 -15.50
C ASP A 11 -18.40 -4.36 -14.00
N PRO A 12 -19.50 -3.78 -13.50
CA PRO A 12 -19.61 -3.34 -12.11
C PRO A 12 -19.98 -4.50 -11.17
N GLY A 13 -19.30 -5.64 -11.32
CA GLY A 13 -19.61 -6.89 -10.63
C GLY A 13 -18.42 -7.76 -10.22
N ASP A 14 -17.17 -7.33 -10.40
CA ASP A 14 -16.00 -8.13 -10.01
C ASP A 14 -15.42 -7.70 -8.65
N SER A 15 -15.95 -8.30 -7.59
CA SER A 15 -15.27 -8.42 -6.31
C SER A 15 -14.24 -9.55 -6.42
N GLY A 16 -13.16 -9.41 -7.19
CA GLY A 16 -12.34 -10.60 -7.47
C GLY A 16 -10.95 -10.47 -8.07
N ALA A 17 -10.56 -9.38 -8.72
CA ALA A 17 -9.15 -9.23 -9.08
C ALA A 17 -8.30 -9.20 -7.80
N PRO A 18 -7.27 -10.08 -7.63
CA PRO A 18 -6.36 -9.97 -6.50
C PRO A 18 -5.71 -8.59 -6.62
N ARG A 19 -6.15 -7.67 -5.74
CA ARG A 19 -5.61 -6.32 -5.71
C ARG A 19 -4.10 -6.44 -5.63
N ALA A 20 -3.40 -5.72 -6.50
CA ALA A 20 -1.95 -5.80 -6.59
C ALA A 20 -1.40 -5.63 -5.17
N GLY A 21 -0.82 -6.71 -4.62
CA GLY A 21 -0.30 -6.72 -3.27
C GLY A 21 0.90 -5.79 -3.10
N CYS A 22 1.25 -5.00 -4.11
CA CYS A 22 2.27 -3.97 -4.17
C CYS A 22 1.91 -2.98 -5.31
N SER A 23 1.86 -1.68 -5.01
CA SER A 23 1.67 -0.58 -5.97
C SER A 23 2.98 0.18 -6.14
N ILE A 24 3.27 0.67 -7.35
CA ILE A 24 4.54 1.35 -7.71
C ILE A 24 4.21 2.72 -8.29
N THR A 25 5.02 3.74 -8.00
CA THR A 25 4.90 5.06 -8.62
C THR A 25 5.27 5.04 -10.10
N ALA A 26 4.79 6.00 -10.88
CA ALA A 26 5.01 6.03 -12.33
C ALA A 26 6.49 6.16 -12.71
N GLU A 27 7.25 6.91 -11.90
CA GLU A 27 8.69 7.06 -12.02
C GLU A 27 9.50 5.87 -11.49
N GLY A 28 8.83 4.88 -10.88
CA GLY A 28 9.44 3.66 -10.38
C GLY A 28 10.32 3.84 -9.15
N ALA A 29 10.33 5.01 -8.52
CA ALA A 29 11.18 5.32 -7.37
C ALA A 29 10.65 4.70 -6.07
N TYR A 30 9.33 4.61 -5.92
CA TYR A 30 8.71 4.11 -4.70
C TYR A 30 7.68 3.02 -5.00
N ALA A 31 7.55 2.09 -4.06
CA ALA A 31 6.44 1.16 -4.01
C ALA A 31 5.83 1.10 -2.60
N ALA A 32 4.58 0.67 -2.49
CA ALA A 32 3.96 0.39 -1.20
C ALA A 32 3.14 -0.89 -1.22
N ARG A 33 3.09 -1.57 -0.07
CA ARG A 33 2.23 -2.74 0.13
C ARG A 33 1.78 -2.88 1.57
N LEU A 34 0.74 -3.67 1.79
CA LEU A 34 0.46 -4.22 3.12
C LEU A 34 1.31 -5.47 3.36
N ALA A 35 1.99 -5.48 4.51
CA ALA A 35 2.79 -6.60 4.98
C ALA A 35 2.21 -7.17 6.27
N ARG A 36 2.22 -8.50 6.38
CA ARG A 36 1.87 -9.22 7.62
C ARG A 36 3.07 -9.20 8.56
N ARG A 37 2.82 -8.86 9.82
CA ARG A 37 3.79 -9.02 10.90
C ARG A 37 3.17 -9.87 12.00
N GLY A 38 3.77 -11.03 12.26
CA GLY A 38 3.45 -11.87 13.41
C GLY A 38 4.17 -11.36 14.65
N GLY A 39 3.50 -11.34 15.80
CA GLY A 39 4.16 -11.09 17.08
C GLY A 39 5.01 -12.31 17.48
N ASN A 40 6.28 -12.10 17.84
CA ASN A 40 7.26 -13.16 18.16
C ASN A 40 6.89 -14.06 19.35
N SER A 41 5.68 -13.92 19.92
CA SER A 41 5.18 -14.68 21.07
C SER A 41 3.64 -14.66 21.08
N GLY A 42 2.99 -15.51 20.29
CA GLY A 42 1.53 -15.76 20.38
C GLY A 42 0.61 -14.57 20.08
N GLY A 43 1.11 -13.48 19.49
CA GLY A 43 0.30 -12.33 19.10
C GLY A 43 -0.43 -12.57 17.78
N GLU A 44 -1.62 -11.97 17.64
CA GLU A 44 -2.41 -12.02 16.42
C GLU A 44 -1.64 -11.45 15.23
N GLU A 45 -1.87 -12.03 14.04
CA GLU A 45 -1.29 -11.52 12.81
C GLU A 45 -1.89 -10.16 12.47
N ALA A 46 -1.03 -9.15 12.37
CA ALA A 46 -1.44 -7.78 12.06
C ALA A 46 -0.87 -7.33 10.71
N TRP A 47 -1.61 -6.47 10.00
CA TRP A 47 -1.15 -5.86 8.76
C TRP A 47 -0.63 -4.45 9.01
N TYR A 48 0.45 -4.10 8.32
CA TYR A 48 1.00 -2.76 8.35
C TYR A 48 1.42 -2.34 6.93
N PRO A 49 1.24 -1.07 6.56
CA PRO A 49 1.82 -0.55 5.34
C PRO A 49 3.35 -0.59 5.43
N GLU A 50 4.00 -0.89 4.32
CA GLU A 50 5.43 -0.72 4.12
C GLU A 50 5.67 0.06 2.84
N ARG A 51 6.71 0.89 2.85
CA ARG A 51 7.18 1.63 1.68
C ARG A 51 8.53 1.11 1.26
N TRP A 52 8.65 0.81 -0.01
CA TRP A 52 9.88 0.44 -0.68
C TRP A 52 10.48 1.65 -1.39
N THR A 53 11.79 1.82 -1.26
CA THR A 53 12.60 2.70 -2.11
C THR A 53 13.29 1.82 -3.14
N LEU A 54 13.12 2.14 -4.43
CA LEU A 54 13.54 1.30 -5.56
C LEU A 54 14.53 1.99 -6.50
N ASP A 55 14.70 3.31 -6.40
CA ASP A 55 15.59 4.13 -7.24
C ASP A 55 17.07 4.12 -6.79
N GLY A 56 17.39 3.38 -5.73
CA GLY A 56 18.76 3.17 -5.25
C GLY A 56 19.43 1.92 -5.83
N PRO A 57 20.77 1.77 -5.66
CA PRO A 57 21.49 0.57 -6.07
C PRO A 57 21.03 -0.69 -5.32
N GLU A 58 20.51 -0.52 -4.11
CA GLU A 58 19.98 -1.59 -3.26
C GLU A 58 18.56 -1.20 -2.79
N PRO A 59 17.51 -1.86 -3.30
CA PRO A 59 16.14 -1.63 -2.84
C PRO A 59 15.97 -1.98 -1.36
N TYR A 60 15.21 -1.16 -0.63
CA TYR A 60 14.93 -1.40 0.78
C TYR A 60 13.50 -1.00 1.16
N ALA A 61 12.97 -1.67 2.19
CA ALA A 61 11.62 -1.44 2.70
C ALA A 61 11.65 -0.83 4.11
N VAL A 62 10.72 0.07 4.38
CA VAL A 62 10.50 0.69 5.70
C VAL A 62 9.05 0.41 6.13
N PRO A 63 8.82 -0.25 7.28
CA PRO A 63 7.47 -0.40 7.81
C PRO A 63 6.94 0.96 8.27
N LEU A 64 5.65 1.19 8.06
CA LEU A 64 4.94 2.42 8.41
C LEU A 64 3.79 2.08 9.36
N PRO A 65 4.07 1.73 10.63
CA PRO A 65 3.08 1.10 11.51
C PRO A 65 1.90 1.98 11.96
N GLY A 66 1.78 3.23 11.46
CA GLY A 66 0.68 4.15 11.79
C GLY A 66 0.43 4.27 13.31
N ASN A 67 -0.80 4.62 13.69
CA ASN A 67 -1.25 4.56 15.08
C ASN A 67 -1.97 3.23 15.43
N GLN A 68 -2.27 2.40 14.42
CA GLN A 68 -3.01 1.14 14.55
C GLN A 68 -2.61 0.17 13.44
N PRO A 69 -2.82 -1.16 13.63
CA PRO A 69 -2.76 -2.11 12.53
C PRO A 69 -3.88 -1.87 11.51
N GLU A 70 -3.66 -2.37 10.28
CA GLU A 70 -4.61 -2.27 9.18
C GLU A 70 -5.46 -3.53 9.01
N GLU A 71 -6.64 -3.34 8.41
CA GLU A 71 -7.47 -4.43 7.94
C GLU A 71 -6.91 -5.01 6.62
N PRO A 72 -7.13 -6.31 6.31
CA PRO A 72 -6.68 -6.93 5.06
C PRO A 72 -7.20 -6.25 3.78
N GLY A 73 -8.32 -5.52 3.87
CA GLY A 73 -8.94 -4.80 2.77
C GLY A 73 -8.42 -3.38 2.55
N THR A 74 -7.47 -2.92 3.38
CA THR A 74 -6.85 -1.61 3.28
C THR A 74 -6.05 -1.50 1.98
N GLU A 75 -6.09 -0.34 1.33
CA GLU A 75 -5.36 -0.08 0.10
C GLU A 75 -4.25 0.94 0.36
N VAL A 76 -3.12 0.77 -0.33
CA VAL A 76 -1.96 1.64 -0.20
C VAL A 76 -1.47 2.12 -1.57
N GLN A 77 -1.15 3.40 -1.66
CA GLN A 77 -0.63 4.04 -2.86
C GLN A 77 0.59 4.89 -2.52
N PRO A 78 1.80 4.56 -3.02
CA PRO A 78 2.96 5.43 -2.86
C PRO A 78 2.78 6.71 -3.68
N MET A 79 3.33 7.80 -3.18
CA MET A 79 3.45 9.08 -3.85
C MET A 79 4.90 9.31 -4.28
N GLY A 80 5.13 10.11 -5.31
CA GLY A 80 6.48 10.37 -5.82
C GLY A 80 7.39 11.20 -4.90
N ASP A 81 6.86 11.69 -3.79
CA ASP A 81 7.63 12.29 -2.70
C ASP A 81 7.98 11.30 -1.57
N GLY A 82 7.67 10.02 -1.78
CA GLY A 82 7.95 8.93 -0.85
C GLY A 82 6.89 8.74 0.24
N ARG A 83 5.82 9.53 0.31
CA ARG A 83 4.69 9.29 1.23
C ARG A 83 3.81 8.14 0.75
N VAL A 84 2.99 7.59 1.64
CA VAL A 84 2.02 6.53 1.30
C VAL A 84 0.61 6.98 1.67
N LEU A 85 -0.27 7.07 0.69
CA LEU A 85 -1.71 7.26 0.91
C LEU A 85 -2.32 5.92 1.29
N VAL A 86 -3.03 5.89 2.41
CA VAL A 86 -3.76 4.73 2.92
C VAL A 86 -5.24 4.99 2.74
N HIS A 87 -5.96 4.02 2.17
CA HIS A 87 -7.40 4.04 2.01
C HIS A 87 -8.03 2.90 2.81
N ARG A 88 -8.93 3.28 3.72
CA ARG A 88 -9.66 2.38 4.61
C ARG A 88 -11.16 2.55 4.37
N VAL A 89 -11.91 1.46 4.48
CA VAL A 89 -13.38 1.48 4.43
C VAL A 89 -13.94 1.05 5.78
N ALA A 90 -14.62 1.96 6.48
CA ALA A 90 -15.19 1.70 7.79
C ALA A 90 -16.62 2.25 7.86
N ALA A 91 -17.57 1.43 8.33
CA ALA A 91 -18.99 1.78 8.42
C ALA A 91 -19.57 2.39 7.11
N GLY A 92 -19.14 1.86 5.95
CA GLY A 92 -19.55 2.33 4.62
C GLY A 92 -18.98 3.70 4.22
N ARG A 93 -17.98 4.22 4.95
CA ARG A 93 -17.28 5.47 4.63
C ARG A 93 -15.85 5.20 4.22
N HIS A 94 -15.32 6.07 3.37
CA HIS A 94 -13.93 6.06 2.93
C HIS A 94 -13.11 6.98 3.82
N HIS A 95 -12.04 6.44 4.40
CA HIS A 95 -11.09 7.16 5.22
C HIS A 95 -9.73 7.14 4.56
N PHE A 96 -9.12 8.31 4.44
CA PHE A 96 -7.80 8.47 3.84
C PHE A 96 -6.84 9.03 4.87
N ALA A 97 -5.64 8.46 4.95
CA ALA A 97 -4.54 8.96 5.78
C ALA A 97 -3.26 9.01 4.94
N LEU A 98 -2.37 9.95 5.27
CA LEU A 98 -1.11 10.10 4.56
C LEU A 98 0.04 9.79 5.50
N LEU A 99 0.71 8.67 5.25
CA LEU A 99 1.80 8.19 6.09
C LEU A 99 3.12 8.87 5.70
N TYR A 100 3.75 9.50 6.68
CA TYR A 100 5.06 10.13 6.54
C TYR A 100 6.16 9.14 6.93
N PRO A 101 7.06 8.79 6.01
CA PRO A 101 8.15 7.84 6.26
C PRO A 101 9.31 8.52 7.00
N THR A 102 9.05 8.92 8.23
CA THR A 102 10.04 9.38 9.20
C THR A 102 9.82 8.57 10.48
N GLY A 103 10.86 7.96 11.05
CA GLY A 103 10.72 7.07 12.23
C GLY A 103 10.24 7.79 13.49
N PRO A 104 10.49 7.26 14.70
CA PRO A 104 9.89 6.06 15.32
C PRO A 104 8.34 6.08 15.45
N GLY A 105 7.65 7.05 14.87
CA GLY A 105 6.20 7.06 14.74
C GLY A 105 5.86 7.74 13.44
N THR A 106 5.54 6.96 12.41
CA THR A 106 5.00 7.47 11.15
C THR A 106 3.83 8.38 11.49
N GLY A 107 3.96 9.68 11.24
CA GLY A 107 2.85 10.61 11.36
C GLY A 107 1.75 10.26 10.35
N GLU A 108 0.49 10.53 10.72
CA GLU A 108 -0.69 10.46 9.85
C GLU A 108 -1.30 11.85 9.63
#